data_AF-A0A3Q3MK92-F1
#
_entry.id   AF-A0A3Q3MK92-F1
#
_cell.length_a   1.000
_cell.length_b   1.000
_cell.length_c   1.000
_cell.angle_alpha   90.00
_cell.angle_beta   90.00
_cell.angle_gamma   90.00
#
_symmetry.space_group_name_H-M   'P 1'
#
loop_
_entity.id
_entity.type
_entity.pdbx_description
1 polymer ?
#
loop_
_entity_poly.entity_id
_entity_poly.type
_entity_poly.pdbx_seq_one_letter_code
_entity_poly.pdbx_strand_id
1 'polypeptide(L)'
;MVLVSLGQSGSDEANLLLPSPSETPTDAGLSLLDEDAGSHECSACVWREQSKVLRLETIKSQILSKLRLKQAPNISREVVNQLLPKAPPLQQLLDHHDFQGDASSQDEFMEEDEYHATTESVITMASEPPQRH
;
A
#
# COMPACT_ATOMS: atom_id res chain seq x y z
N MET A 1 8.36 28.66 -4.86
CA MET A 1 9.23 27.91 -5.81
C MET A 1 10.35 27.27 -5.00
N VAL A 2 10.32 25.94 -4.85
CA VAL A 2 11.40 25.21 -4.17
C VAL A 2 12.12 24.41 -5.24
N LEU A 3 13.39 24.77 -5.50
CA LEU A 3 14.24 24.10 -6.48
C LEU A 3 14.91 22.90 -5.82
N VAL A 4 14.65 21.70 -6.33
CA VAL A 4 15.39 20.48 -5.96
C VAL A 4 16.56 20.30 -6.92
N SER A 5 17.78 20.43 -6.40
CA SER A 5 19.03 20.13 -7.11
C SER A 5 19.37 18.65 -6.92
N LEU A 6 19.41 17.88 -8.00
CA LEU A 6 20.03 16.54 -8.01
C LEU A 6 21.51 16.69 -8.33
N GLY A 7 22.35 16.52 -7.31
CA GLY A 7 23.79 16.38 -7.47
C GLY A 7 24.14 14.98 -7.96
N GLN A 8 24.72 14.89 -9.14
CA GLN A 8 25.42 13.71 -9.65
C GLN A 8 26.86 13.71 -9.13
N SER A 9 27.32 12.57 -8.62
CA SER A 9 28.72 12.20 -8.39
C SER A 9 28.75 10.68 -8.49
N GLY A 10 29.45 10.01 -9.40
CA GLY A 10 30.84 10.21 -9.81
C GLY A 10 31.62 8.98 -9.33
N SER A 11 31.67 7.96 -10.21
CA SER A 11 32.68 6.90 -10.40
C SER A 11 33.76 6.65 -9.33
N ASP A 12 33.96 5.39 -8.92
CA ASP A 12 35.08 4.53 -9.39
C ASP A 12 35.21 3.17 -8.64
N GLU A 13 35.69 2.19 -9.41
CA GLU A 13 36.46 0.98 -9.04
C GLU A 13 35.81 -0.21 -8.31
N ALA A 14 35.77 -1.31 -9.07
CA ALA A 14 35.39 -2.65 -8.68
C ALA A 14 36.62 -3.40 -8.15
N ASN A 15 36.49 -4.09 -7.01
CA ASN A 15 37.47 -5.09 -6.60
C ASN A 15 36.86 -6.50 -6.68
N LEU A 16 37.39 -7.25 -7.64
CA LEU A 16 37.10 -8.64 -7.94
C LEU A 16 37.58 -9.56 -6.80
N LEU A 17 36.69 -10.39 -6.25
CA LEU A 17 37.11 -11.68 -5.67
C LEU A 17 35.96 -12.71 -5.70
N LEU A 18 36.03 -13.61 -6.68
CA LEU A 18 35.30 -14.89 -6.70
C LEU A 18 35.87 -15.83 -5.63
N PRO A 19 35.06 -16.80 -5.16
CA PRO A 19 35.46 -18.18 -5.38
C PRO A 19 34.35 -19.07 -5.97
N SER A 20 34.85 -20.07 -6.71
CA SER A 20 34.21 -21.11 -7.53
C SER A 20 33.23 -22.04 -6.80
N PRO A 21 32.38 -22.77 -7.58
CA PRO A 21 31.33 -23.64 -7.07
C PRO A 21 31.86 -25.05 -6.80
N SER A 22 31.30 -25.74 -5.81
CA SER A 22 31.48 -27.19 -5.70
C SER A 22 30.26 -27.87 -5.06
N GLU A 23 29.56 -28.61 -5.94
CA GLU A 23 29.06 -29.98 -5.74
C GLU A 23 27.71 -30.17 -5.00
N THR A 24 26.80 -30.85 -5.72
CA THR A 24 25.47 -31.35 -5.30
C THR A 24 25.60 -32.70 -4.56
N PRO A 25 24.53 -33.25 -3.93
CA PRO A 25 23.59 -34.08 -4.70
C PRO A 25 22.10 -34.02 -4.26
N THR A 26 21.25 -33.94 -5.27
CA THR A 26 19.88 -34.50 -5.46
C THR A 26 19.05 -34.99 -4.26
N ASP A 27 17.85 -34.42 -4.09
CA ASP A 27 16.58 -35.19 -4.14
C ASP A 27 15.40 -34.29 -4.56
N ALA A 28 14.47 -34.85 -5.32
CA ALA A 28 13.54 -34.15 -6.20
C ALA A 28 12.34 -33.49 -5.50
N GLY A 29 12.01 -32.25 -5.89
CA GLY A 29 10.73 -31.63 -5.55
C GLY A 29 10.54 -30.24 -6.16
N LEU A 30 9.79 -30.17 -7.27
CA LEU A 30 9.30 -28.99 -7.99
C LEU A 30 10.34 -28.09 -8.67
N SER A 31 10.78 -28.49 -9.87
CA SER A 31 11.36 -27.58 -10.86
C SER A 31 10.24 -26.72 -11.47
N LEU A 32 10.03 -25.53 -10.92
CA LEU A 32 9.58 -24.39 -11.73
C LEU A 32 10.79 -24.00 -12.58
N LEU A 33 10.62 -23.90 -13.89
CA LEU A 33 11.69 -23.60 -14.84
C LEU A 33 12.33 -22.26 -14.48
N ASP A 34 13.52 -22.33 -13.88
CA ASP A 34 14.51 -21.26 -13.81
C ASP A 34 15.21 -21.26 -15.17
N GLU A 35 14.61 -20.55 -16.13
CA GLU A 35 15.30 -20.16 -17.35
C GLU A 35 15.86 -18.77 -17.08
N ASP A 36 17.19 -18.71 -16.99
CA ASP A 36 18.03 -17.52 -16.93
C ASP A 36 17.64 -16.53 -18.03
N ALA A 37 16.75 -15.60 -17.70
CA ALA A 37 16.37 -14.47 -18.53
C ALA A 37 16.55 -13.18 -17.73
N GLY A 38 17.81 -12.94 -17.33
CA GLY A 38 18.28 -11.65 -16.85
C GLY A 38 17.84 -11.34 -15.42
N SER A 39 18.81 -11.31 -14.52
CA SER A 39 18.78 -10.57 -13.26
C SER A 39 18.67 -9.05 -13.49
N HIS A 40 17.75 -8.61 -14.34
CA HIS A 40 17.32 -7.24 -14.40
C HIS A 40 16.44 -6.99 -13.17
N GLU A 41 17.03 -6.42 -12.13
CA GLU A 41 16.29 -5.82 -11.03
C GLU A 41 15.21 -4.91 -11.63
N CYS A 42 13.95 -5.31 -11.49
CA CYS A 42 12.82 -4.53 -11.96
C CYS A 42 12.82 -3.18 -11.20
N SER A 43 13.26 -2.10 -11.86
CA SER A 43 13.38 -0.77 -11.24
C SER A 43 12.06 -0.26 -10.64
N ALA A 44 10.94 -0.55 -11.31
CA ALA A 44 9.61 -0.25 -10.79
C ALA A 44 9.28 -1.05 -9.52
N CYS A 45 9.77 -2.28 -9.40
CA CYS A 45 9.56 -3.15 -8.23
C CYS A 45 10.41 -2.66 -7.06
N VAL A 46 11.67 -2.31 -7.30
CA VAL A 46 12.55 -1.68 -6.30
C VAL A 46 11.95 -0.37 -5.80
N TRP A 47 11.47 0.49 -6.70
CA TRP A 47 10.78 1.74 -6.35
C TRP A 47 9.51 1.51 -5.52
N ARG A 48 8.69 0.52 -5.90
CA ARG A 48 7.48 0.17 -5.14
C ARG A 48 7.82 -0.30 -3.73
N GLU A 49 8.86 -1.11 -3.58
CA GLU A 49 9.29 -1.58 -2.26
C GLU A 49 9.82 -0.43 -1.40
N GLN A 50 10.66 0.44 -1.96
CA GLN A 50 11.12 1.66 -1.27
C GLN A 50 9.95 2.57 -0.87
N SER A 51 9.00 2.80 -1.78
CA SER A 51 7.79 3.60 -1.52
C SER A 51 6.93 2.98 -0.42
N LYS A 52 6.81 1.65 -0.40
CA LYS A 52 6.08 0.91 0.62
C LYS A 52 6.74 1.06 1.99
N VAL A 53 8.06 0.93 2.08
CA VAL A 53 8.80 1.14 3.34
C VAL A 53 8.58 2.56 3.87
N LEU A 54 8.71 3.58 3.01
CA LEU A 54 8.45 4.98 3.39
C LEU A 54 7.00 5.19 3.84
N ARG A 55 6.04 4.59 3.14
CA ARG A 55 4.62 4.66 3.50
C ARG A 55 4.37 3.98 4.85
N LEU A 56 5.03 2.86 5.16
CA LEU A 56 4.90 2.20 6.46
C LEU A 56 5.43 3.08 7.60
N GLU A 57 6.59 3.73 7.44
CA GLU A 57 7.11 4.66 8.45
C GLU A 57 6.21 5.89 8.62
N THR A 58 5.63 6.37 7.53
CA THR A 58 4.62 7.44 7.56
C THR A 58 3.37 7.00 8.33
N ILE A 59 2.84 5.81 8.06
CA ILE A 59 1.66 5.29 8.77
C ILE A 59 1.97 5.10 10.26
N LYS A 60 3.12 4.53 10.62
CA LYS A 60 3.55 4.35 12.01
C LYS A 60 3.58 5.68 12.76
N SER A 61 4.22 6.70 12.19
CA SER A 61 4.31 8.03 12.82
C SER A 61 2.96 8.76 12.88
N GLN A 62 2.12 8.63 11.85
CA GLN A 62 0.77 9.19 11.85
C GLN A 62 -0.11 8.58 12.94
N ILE A 63 -0.09 7.25 13.10
CA ILE A 63 -0.85 6.56 14.16
C ILE A 63 -0.42 7.08 15.54
N LEU A 64 0.88 7.11 15.82
CA LEU A 64 1.41 7.62 17.09
C LEU A 64 1.03 9.08 17.33
N SER A 65 1.14 9.93 16.31
CA SER A 65 0.77 11.34 16.38
C SER A 65 -0.72 11.55 16.66
N LYS A 66 -1.59 10.85 15.93
CA LYS A 66 -3.05 10.92 16.11
C LYS A 66 -3.47 10.47 17.50
N LEU A 67 -2.88 9.40 18.01
CA LEU A 67 -3.12 8.90 19.37
C LEU A 67 -2.40 9.70 20.46
N ARG A 68 -1.61 10.73 20.07
CA ARG A 68 -0.80 11.56 20.98
C ARG A 68 0.20 10.74 21.82
N LEU A 69 0.71 9.66 21.25
CA LEU A 69 1.70 8.78 21.85
C LEU A 69 3.10 9.12 21.32
N LYS A 70 4.10 9.12 22.21
CA LYS A 70 5.51 9.28 21.80
C LYS A 70 6.11 8.00 21.23
N GLN A 71 5.64 6.86 21.73
CA GLN A 71 6.14 5.52 21.42
C GLN A 71 4.98 4.53 21.52
N ALA A 72 5.05 3.43 20.77
CA ALA A 72 4.11 2.32 20.89
C ALA A 72 4.13 1.73 22.30
N PRO A 73 2.97 1.50 22.94
CA PRO A 73 2.91 0.91 24.27
C PRO A 73 3.64 -0.44 24.31
N ASN A 74 4.54 -0.63 25.28
CA ASN A 74 5.27 -1.88 25.45
C ASN A 74 4.42 -2.85 26.29
N ILE A 75 3.44 -3.49 25.66
CA ILE A 75 2.56 -4.48 26.28
C ILE A 75 2.58 -5.77 25.47
N SER A 76 2.77 -6.91 26.15
CA SER A 76 2.68 -8.22 25.49
C SER A 76 1.22 -8.66 25.36
N ARG A 77 0.96 -9.65 24.51
CA ARG A 77 -0.39 -10.19 24.29
C ARG A 77 -1.01 -10.77 25.57
N GLU A 78 -0.20 -11.42 26.40
CA GLU A 78 -0.61 -12.00 27.68
C GLU A 78 -1.00 -10.92 28.69
N VAL A 79 -0.27 -9.81 28.68
CA VAL A 79 -0.57 -8.64 29.54
C VAL A 79 -1.86 -7.97 29.06
N VAL A 80 -2.07 -7.83 27.75
CA VAL A 80 -3.34 -7.32 27.18
C VAL A 80 -4.53 -8.14 27.67
N ASN A 81 -4.45 -9.47 27.65
CA ASN A 81 -5.53 -10.36 28.11
C ASN A 81 -5.83 -10.25 29.61
N GLN A 82 -4.85 -9.84 30.42
CA GLN A 82 -5.03 -9.60 31.85
C GLN A 82 -5.57 -8.19 32.14
N LEU A 83 -5.15 -7.20 31.35
CA LEU A 83 -5.52 -5.79 31.53
C LEU A 83 -6.89 -5.45 30.93
N LEU A 84 -7.29 -6.11 29.84
CA LEU A 84 -8.59 -5.90 29.23
C LEU A 84 -9.68 -6.65 30.01
N PRO A 85 -10.61 -5.94 30.66
CA PRO A 85 -11.69 -6.61 31.38
C PRO A 85 -12.65 -7.27 30.39
N LYS A 86 -13.02 -8.53 30.66
CA LYS A 86 -14.05 -9.27 29.92
C LYS A 86 -15.46 -8.82 30.30
N ALA A 87 -15.69 -7.50 30.24
CA ALA A 87 -16.98 -6.91 30.54
C ALA A 87 -17.84 -6.83 29.26
N PRO A 88 -19.16 -7.08 29.34
CA PRO A 88 -20.07 -6.98 28.19
C PRO A 88 -19.94 -5.68 27.35
N PRO A 89 -19.77 -4.47 27.92
CA PRO A 89 -19.69 -3.25 27.11
C PRO A 89 -18.41 -3.16 26.24
N LEU A 90 -17.29 -3.71 26.69
CA LEU A 90 -16.06 -3.73 25.87
C LEU A 90 -16.16 -4.76 24.75
N GLN A 91 -16.77 -5.91 25.03
CA GLN A 91 -16.96 -6.95 24.04
C GLN A 91 -17.86 -6.47 22.90
N GLN A 92 -18.95 -5.77 23.22
CA GLN A 92 -19.80 -5.17 22.18
C GLN A 92 -19.04 -4.19 21.28
N LEU A 93 -18.12 -3.39 21.84
CA LEU A 93 -17.29 -2.48 21.06
C LEU A 93 -16.31 -3.22 20.14
N LEU A 94 -15.72 -4.31 20.61
CA LEU A 94 -14.84 -5.17 19.83
C LEU A 94 -15.62 -5.88 18.71
N ASP A 95 -16.79 -6.44 19.01
CA ASP A 95 -17.66 -7.13 18.05
C ASP A 95 -18.11 -6.18 16.91
N HIS A 96 -18.33 -4.88 17.21
CA HIS A 96 -18.63 -3.86 16.18
C HIS A 96 -17.45 -3.56 15.25
N HIS A 97 -16.23 -3.82 15.70
CA HIS A 97 -15.00 -3.51 14.98
C HIS A 97 -14.28 -4.78 14.51
N ASP A 98 -14.88 -5.95 14.67
CA ASP A 98 -14.44 -7.16 13.99
C ASP A 98 -14.60 -6.92 12.49
N PHE A 99 -13.47 -6.51 11.89
CA PHE A 99 -13.32 -6.23 10.48
C PHE A 99 -13.77 -7.47 9.71
N GLN A 100 -15.00 -7.44 9.21
CA GLN A 100 -15.45 -8.34 8.16
C GLN A 100 -14.49 -8.13 6.99
N GLY A 101 -13.57 -9.08 6.78
CA GLY A 101 -12.50 -8.98 5.79
C GLY A 101 -12.99 -8.89 4.35
N ASP A 102 -14.30 -9.01 4.12
CA ASP A 102 -14.99 -8.87 2.84
C ASP A 102 -16.18 -7.90 2.89
N ALA A 103 -16.56 -7.36 4.06
CA ALA A 103 -17.62 -6.36 4.08
C ALA A 103 -17.03 -5.06 3.54
N SER A 104 -17.47 -4.72 2.34
CA SER A 104 -17.75 -3.33 2.07
C SER A 104 -18.68 -2.86 3.18
N SER A 105 -18.13 -2.27 4.23
CA SER A 105 -18.87 -1.35 5.08
C SER A 105 -19.30 -0.25 4.13
N GLN A 106 -20.43 -0.48 3.49
CA GLN A 106 -21.12 0.41 2.59
C GLN A 106 -21.76 1.48 3.47
N ASP A 107 -20.95 2.14 4.30
CA ASP A 107 -21.19 3.54 4.52
C ASP A 107 -20.89 4.14 3.15
N GLU A 108 -21.99 4.38 2.43
CA GLU A 108 -22.05 5.26 1.28
C GLU A 108 -21.50 6.63 1.67
N PHE A 109 -20.19 6.73 1.86
CA PHE A 109 -19.46 7.91 1.44
C PHE A 109 -19.56 7.94 -0.09
N MET A 110 -20.77 8.18 -0.60
CA MET A 110 -20.89 8.92 -1.83
C MET A 110 -20.18 10.23 -1.51
N GLU A 111 -18.93 10.35 -1.94
CA GLU A 111 -18.34 11.68 -2.07
C GLU A 111 -19.36 12.45 -2.91
N GLU A 112 -20.01 13.45 -2.31
CA GLU A 112 -20.72 14.45 -3.08
C GLU A 112 -19.74 14.88 -4.16
N ASP A 113 -20.17 14.78 -5.42
CA ASP A 113 -19.32 14.98 -6.59
C ASP A 113 -19.03 16.47 -6.77
N GLU A 114 -18.44 17.10 -5.74
CA GLU A 114 -18.21 18.54 -5.59
C GLU A 114 -17.28 19.08 -6.69
N TYR A 115 -16.55 18.22 -7.40
CA TYR A 115 -15.72 18.60 -8.54
C TYR A 115 -16.51 18.80 -9.84
N HIS A 116 -17.61 18.09 -10.07
CA HIS A 116 -18.35 18.17 -11.34
C HIS A 116 -19.52 19.14 -11.23
N ALA A 117 -19.78 19.88 -12.30
CA ALA A 117 -20.93 20.78 -12.34
C ALA A 117 -22.23 19.96 -12.39
N THR A 118 -23.08 20.10 -11.38
CA THR A 118 -24.44 19.54 -11.39
C THR A 118 -25.34 20.37 -12.31
N THR A 119 -26.00 19.72 -13.27
CA THR A 119 -26.92 20.41 -14.19
C THR A 119 -28.33 20.46 -13.60
N GLU A 120 -28.87 21.65 -13.34
CA GLU A 120 -30.23 21.83 -12.81
C GLU A 120 -31.33 21.74 -13.91
N SER A 121 -31.06 22.24 -15.12
CA SER A 121 -32.04 22.25 -16.22
C SER A 121 -31.39 22.20 -17.59
N VAL A 122 -31.96 21.38 -18.50
CA VAL A 122 -31.59 21.29 -19.91
C VAL A 122 -32.83 21.51 -20.77
N ILE A 123 -32.80 22.54 -21.61
CA ILE A 123 -33.84 22.80 -22.62
C ILE A 123 -33.19 22.61 -23.99
N THR A 124 -33.65 21.62 -24.74
CA THR A 124 -33.19 21.37 -26.12
C THR A 124 -34.26 21.79 -27.12
N MET A 125 -33.81 22.31 -28.25
CA MET A 125 -34.66 22.76 -29.36
C MET A 125 -34.60 21.73 -30.49
N ALA A 126 -35.65 21.69 -31.33
CA ALA A 126 -35.70 20.80 -32.49
C ALA A 126 -34.57 21.10 -33.49
N SER A 127 -33.84 20.07 -33.91
CA SER A 127 -32.81 20.16 -34.96
C SER A 127 -33.40 19.92 -36.35
N GLU A 128 -32.78 20.50 -37.38
CA GLU A 128 -33.18 20.31 -38.77
C GLU A 128 -33.14 18.82 -39.17
N PRO A 129 -34.14 18.31 -39.92
CA PRO A 129 -34.12 16.94 -40.42
C PRO A 129 -32.96 16.73 -41.42
N PRO A 130 -32.40 15.51 -41.49
CA PRO A 130 -31.33 15.20 -42.42
C PRO A 130 -31.79 15.44 -43.87
N GLN A 131 -30.97 16.15 -44.65
CA GLN A 131 -31.27 16.40 -46.06
C GLN A 131 -31.24 15.08 -46.83
N ARG A 132 -32.36 14.73 -47.47
CA ARG A 132 -32.44 13.57 -48.35
C ARG A 132 -31.76 13.92 -49.67
N HIS A 133 -30.65 13.24 -49.96
CA HIS A 133 -29.98 13.27 -51.26
C HIS A 133 -30.66 12.34 -52.26
#